data_AF-A0A369L3L8-F1
#
_entry.id   AF-A0A369L3L8-F1
#
_cell.length_a   1.000
_cell.length_b   1.000
_cell.length_c   1.000
_cell.angle_alpha   90.00
_cell.angle_beta   90.00
_cell.angle_gamma   90.00
#
_symmetry.space_group_name_H-M   'P 1'
#
loop_
_entity.id
_entity.type
_entity.pdbx_description
1 polymer ?
#
loop_
_entity_poly.entity_id
_entity_poly.type
_entity_poly.pdbx_seq_one_letter_code
_entity_poly.pdbx_strand_id
1 'polypeptide(L)'
;MKKRNAYRTGGLALKVVGLACVSCVLAGCLGVGFATAAGGVSHDMQTFGISEVSTPGSASASAESLSDQAADASVTATSRLAAAGTRDISKGVAAIEAEEEAARRAAEEAQRAEDLAHTQAALANRDAQLARDEGAGLTGLTEVDWNVSKAEFVGEWTLRIDAYLAGSPLSGYGATFAETAWENGVDPRFSPAISNTESTKGLNCFRSHNAWGWMGNTSWGSWNESINAHVQGLAKGYGYTISLANANKYCPPTYEDWYAKTLAQMQLI
;
A
#
# COMPACT_ATOMS: atom_id res chain seq x y z
N MET A 1 57.24 -32.60 30.25
CA MET A 1 55.80 -32.98 30.21
C MET A 1 55.02 -31.82 29.61
N LYS A 2 54.45 -32.00 28.41
CA LYS A 2 53.00 -31.98 28.10
C LYS A 2 52.35 -30.59 28.31
N LYS A 3 51.65 -29.96 27.36
CA LYS A 3 51.11 -30.36 26.05
C LYS A 3 50.79 -29.08 25.25
N ARG A 4 50.92 -29.22 23.94
CA ARG A 4 50.36 -28.40 22.86
C ARG A 4 48.86 -28.14 23.06
N ASN A 5 48.37 -26.99 22.60
CA ASN A 5 47.16 -26.93 21.77
C ASN A 5 47.21 -25.69 20.87
N ALA A 6 47.42 -25.96 19.59
CA ALA A 6 47.15 -25.05 18.49
C ALA A 6 45.66 -25.08 18.21
N TYR A 7 45.04 -23.92 17.98
CA TYR A 7 43.81 -23.86 17.20
C TYR A 7 44.02 -22.94 16.00
N ARG A 8 43.75 -23.54 14.83
CA ARG A 8 43.85 -22.95 13.50
C ARG A 8 42.82 -21.85 13.34
N THR A 9 43.25 -20.69 12.87
CA THR A 9 42.38 -19.69 12.26
C THR A 9 42.01 -20.15 10.85
N GLY A 10 40.85 -20.82 10.73
CA GLY A 10 40.19 -21.06 9.46
C GLY A 10 39.41 -19.83 9.06
N GLY A 11 39.73 -19.26 7.90
CA GLY A 11 39.03 -18.09 7.38
C GLY A 11 37.63 -18.39 6.89
N LEU A 12 36.78 -17.36 6.91
CA LEU A 12 35.79 -17.16 5.86
C LEU A 12 35.75 -15.66 5.55
N ALA A 13 36.38 -15.31 4.44
CA ALA A 13 36.22 -14.01 3.81
C ALA A 13 34.78 -13.92 3.28
N LEU A 14 33.91 -13.21 4.01
CA LEU A 14 32.58 -12.89 3.53
C LEU A 14 32.72 -11.78 2.47
N LYS A 15 32.62 -12.18 1.21
CA LYS A 15 32.55 -11.25 0.08
C LYS A 15 31.23 -10.48 0.18
N VAL A 16 31.33 -9.20 0.52
CA VAL A 16 30.24 -8.22 0.38
C VAL A 16 29.99 -8.05 -1.12
N VAL A 17 28.94 -8.71 -1.64
CA VAL A 17 28.37 -8.36 -2.94
C VAL A 17 27.42 -7.20 -2.68
N GLY A 18 27.87 -5.99 -3.02
CA GLY A 18 27.04 -4.81 -3.03
C GLY A 18 25.98 -4.96 -4.13
N LEU A 19 24.73 -5.17 -3.74
CA LEU A 19 23.60 -5.03 -4.63
C LEU A 19 23.28 -3.53 -4.71
N ALA A 20 23.82 -2.87 -5.73
CA ALA A 20 23.50 -1.50 -6.05
C ALA A 20 22.03 -1.42 -6.51
N CYS A 21 21.20 -0.72 -5.74
CA CYS A 21 19.87 -0.29 -6.14
C CYS A 21 19.97 0.55 -7.41
N VAL A 22 19.60 -0.01 -8.55
CA VAL A 22 19.34 0.76 -9.77
C VAL A 22 17.88 1.16 -9.75
N SER A 23 17.65 2.40 -9.36
CA SER A 23 16.36 3.09 -9.47
C SER A 23 16.04 3.28 -10.96
N CYS A 24 15.13 2.49 -11.50
CA CYS A 24 14.53 2.77 -12.81
C CYS A 24 13.47 3.88 -12.64
N VAL A 25 13.90 5.13 -12.78
CA VAL A 25 13.02 6.26 -13.05
C VAL A 25 12.58 6.15 -14.51
N LEU A 26 11.37 5.64 -14.74
CA LEU A 26 10.64 5.87 -15.98
C LEU A 26 9.70 7.06 -15.76
N ALA A 27 10.23 8.25 -16.00
CA ALA A 27 9.44 9.46 -16.20
C ALA A 27 9.07 9.55 -17.69
N GLY A 28 7.78 9.54 -18.00
CA GLY A 28 7.28 9.62 -19.36
C GLY A 28 5.75 9.63 -19.47
N CYS A 29 5.16 10.74 -19.03
CA CYS A 29 3.95 11.42 -19.52
C CYS A 29 2.79 10.59 -20.11
N LEU A 30 1.57 10.74 -19.56
CA LEU A 30 0.56 11.67 -20.09
C LEU A 30 -0.75 11.51 -19.29
N GLY A 31 -1.15 12.59 -18.62
CA GLY A 31 -2.47 12.68 -18.00
C GLY A 31 -3.56 12.86 -19.05
N VAL A 32 -4.66 12.14 -18.87
CA VAL A 32 -5.95 12.51 -19.44
C VAL A 32 -6.94 12.45 -18.29
N GLY A 33 -7.44 13.63 -17.91
CA GLY A 33 -8.43 13.78 -16.85
C GLY A 33 -9.78 13.21 -17.26
N PHE A 34 -10.42 12.53 -16.32
CA PHE A 34 -11.83 12.18 -16.39
C PHE A 34 -12.66 13.45 -16.19
N ALA A 35 -13.48 13.80 -17.19
CA ALA A 35 -14.61 14.70 -17.02
C ALA A 35 -15.88 13.96 -17.43
N THR A 36 -16.67 13.60 -16.43
CA THR A 36 -18.04 13.09 -16.56
C THR A 36 -18.97 14.26 -16.87
N ALA A 37 -19.71 14.18 -17.98
CA ALA A 37 -20.91 14.96 -18.19
C ALA A 37 -22.02 14.02 -18.68
N ALA A 38 -23.06 13.90 -17.85
CA ALA A 38 -24.29 13.19 -18.14
C ALA A 38 -25.31 14.13 -18.82
N GLY A 39 -26.17 13.55 -19.64
CA GLY A 39 -27.36 14.16 -20.26
C GLY A 39 -27.14 14.46 -21.74
N GLY A 40 -27.86 13.90 -22.72
CA GLY A 40 -29.09 13.13 -22.71
C GLY A 40 -29.91 13.57 -23.93
N VAL A 41 -30.32 12.59 -24.76
CA VAL A 41 -31.41 12.64 -25.78
C VAL A 41 -31.06 13.37 -27.09
N SER A 42 -30.77 12.65 -28.19
CA SER A 42 -31.67 12.29 -29.34
C SER A 42 -32.15 13.50 -30.13
N HIS A 43 -32.17 13.58 -31.47
CA HIS A 43 -32.41 12.64 -32.56
C HIS A 43 -31.93 13.39 -33.83
N ASP A 44 -31.17 12.79 -34.75
CA ASP A 44 -31.67 12.49 -36.09
C ASP A 44 -30.61 11.92 -37.02
N MET A 45 -31.10 10.96 -37.78
CA MET A 45 -30.44 10.14 -38.76
C MET A 45 -30.44 10.88 -40.10
N GLN A 46 -29.41 10.63 -40.92
CA GLN A 46 -29.45 10.43 -42.38
C GLN A 46 -28.44 11.28 -43.18
N THR A 47 -27.64 10.52 -43.92
CA THR A 47 -27.25 10.77 -45.31
C THR A 47 -26.06 11.72 -45.56
N PHE A 48 -24.88 11.12 -45.72
CA PHE A 48 -23.78 11.75 -46.44
C PHE A 48 -24.00 11.52 -47.93
N GLY A 49 -24.50 12.57 -48.59
CA GLY A 49 -24.60 12.66 -50.03
C GLY A 49 -23.22 12.69 -50.69
N ILE A 50 -23.04 11.78 -51.62
CA ILE A 50 -22.00 11.82 -52.66
C ILE A 50 -22.25 13.03 -53.57
N SER A 51 -21.21 13.84 -53.80
CA SER A 51 -21.26 15.02 -54.67
C SER A 51 -21.36 14.59 -56.14
N GLU A 52 -22.46 14.94 -56.78
CA GLU A 52 -22.67 14.84 -58.23
C GLU A 52 -21.95 16.00 -58.95
N VAL A 53 -21.03 15.69 -59.86
CA VAL A 53 -20.56 16.63 -60.88
C VAL A 53 -21.23 16.26 -62.19
N SER A 54 -21.95 17.21 -62.79
CA SER A 54 -22.70 17.05 -64.04
C SER A 54 -22.08 17.93 -65.12
N THR A 55 -21.71 17.36 -66.28
CA THR A 55 -22.00 17.85 -67.66
C THR A 55 -21.39 16.91 -68.74
N PRO A 56 -21.92 16.90 -70.00
CA PRO A 56 -22.30 15.66 -70.67
C PRO A 56 -21.59 15.41 -72.02
N GLY A 57 -21.70 14.20 -72.57
CA GLY A 57 -21.33 13.95 -73.97
C GLY A 57 -21.36 12.48 -74.39
N SER A 58 -22.48 12.07 -75.00
CA SER A 58 -22.73 10.93 -75.90
C SER A 58 -21.58 9.99 -76.27
N ALA A 59 -21.79 8.67 -76.10
CA ALA A 59 -22.25 7.77 -77.17
C ALA A 59 -22.02 6.29 -76.82
N SER A 60 -23.11 5.53 -76.91
CA SER A 60 -23.26 4.08 -77.06
C SER A 60 -22.05 3.30 -77.60
N ALA A 61 -21.59 2.29 -76.86
CA ALA A 61 -21.55 0.89 -77.33
C ALA A 61 -21.04 -0.07 -76.22
N SER A 62 -21.67 -1.24 -76.14
CA SER A 62 -21.19 -2.48 -75.49
C SER A 62 -21.48 -2.63 -73.99
N ALA A 63 -22.73 -2.95 -73.68
CA ALA A 63 -23.26 -3.20 -72.33
C ALA A 63 -23.06 -4.65 -71.81
N GLU A 64 -22.28 -5.51 -72.47
CA GLU A 64 -22.25 -6.95 -72.14
C GLU A 64 -20.95 -7.44 -71.47
N SER A 65 -20.04 -6.55 -71.07
CA SER A 65 -18.76 -6.93 -70.41
C SER A 65 -18.64 -6.46 -68.95
N LEU A 66 -19.58 -5.64 -68.47
CA LEU A 66 -19.51 -5.01 -67.13
C LEU A 66 -20.39 -5.69 -66.08
N SER A 67 -21.27 -6.63 -66.47
CA SER A 67 -22.12 -7.35 -65.52
C SER A 67 -21.39 -8.53 -64.86
N ASP A 68 -20.47 -9.20 -65.57
CA ASP A 68 -19.74 -10.35 -65.02
C ASP A 68 -18.65 -9.95 -64.02
N GLN A 69 -18.02 -8.78 -64.21
CA GLN A 69 -16.98 -8.28 -63.27
C GLN A 69 -17.57 -7.69 -61.98
N ALA A 70 -18.79 -7.16 -62.00
CA ALA A 70 -19.46 -6.64 -60.81
C ALA A 70 -20.02 -7.75 -59.91
N ALA A 71 -20.50 -8.85 -60.51
CA ALA A 71 -20.95 -10.03 -59.78
C ALA A 71 -19.77 -10.78 -59.12
N ASP A 72 -18.64 -10.91 -59.83
CA ASP A 72 -17.43 -11.58 -59.31
C ASP A 72 -16.73 -10.76 -58.19
N ALA A 73 -16.69 -9.43 -58.33
CA ALA A 73 -16.19 -8.54 -57.28
C ALA A 73 -17.10 -8.54 -56.03
N SER A 74 -18.42 -8.62 -56.21
CA SER A 74 -19.42 -8.70 -55.13
C SER A 74 -19.35 -10.04 -54.37
N VAL A 75 -19.28 -11.16 -55.09
CA VAL A 75 -19.12 -12.50 -54.48
C VAL A 75 -17.77 -12.62 -53.79
N THR A 76 -16.71 -12.07 -54.36
CA THR A 76 -15.37 -12.04 -53.74
C THR A 76 -15.32 -11.11 -52.51
N ALA A 77 -16.02 -9.97 -52.52
CA ALA A 77 -16.12 -9.08 -51.37
C ALA A 77 -16.97 -9.68 -50.24
N THR A 78 -18.08 -10.36 -50.58
CA THR A 78 -18.97 -11.03 -49.63
C THR A 78 -18.29 -12.27 -49.03
N SER A 79 -17.52 -13.01 -49.84
CA SER A 79 -16.70 -14.15 -49.40
C SER A 79 -15.54 -13.71 -48.52
N ARG A 80 -14.85 -12.60 -48.83
CA ARG A 80 -13.80 -12.02 -47.97
C ARG A 80 -14.36 -11.47 -46.66
N LEU A 81 -15.57 -10.94 -46.65
CA LEU A 81 -16.22 -10.44 -45.43
C LEU A 81 -16.76 -11.60 -44.56
N ALA A 82 -17.28 -12.67 -45.16
CA ALA A 82 -17.66 -13.90 -44.47
C ALA A 82 -16.44 -14.66 -43.92
N ALA A 83 -15.32 -14.67 -44.64
CA ALA A 83 -14.05 -15.24 -44.18
C ALA A 83 -13.34 -14.37 -43.12
N ALA A 84 -13.58 -13.06 -43.09
CA ALA A 84 -13.04 -12.15 -42.07
C ALA A 84 -13.91 -12.04 -40.81
N GLY A 85 -15.18 -12.44 -40.87
CA GLY A 85 -16.17 -12.31 -39.79
C GLY A 85 -16.14 -13.42 -38.73
N THR A 86 -15.50 -14.56 -39.01
CA THR A 86 -15.29 -15.64 -38.01
C THR A 86 -13.81 -15.72 -37.64
N ARG A 87 -13.23 -14.60 -37.20
CA ARG A 87 -12.05 -14.71 -36.32
C ARG A 87 -12.56 -15.33 -35.03
N ASP A 88 -11.96 -16.44 -34.63
CA ASP A 88 -12.25 -17.21 -33.41
C ASP A 88 -12.09 -16.30 -32.16
N ILE A 89 -13.13 -15.50 -31.87
CA ILE A 89 -13.13 -14.50 -30.78
C ILE A 89 -12.99 -15.21 -29.44
N SER A 90 -13.41 -16.48 -29.36
CA SER A 90 -13.26 -17.35 -28.19
C SER A 90 -11.79 -17.52 -27.77
N LYS A 91 -10.85 -17.58 -28.71
CA LYS A 91 -9.41 -17.59 -28.39
C LYS A 91 -8.90 -16.25 -27.86
N GLY A 92 -9.46 -15.14 -28.34
CA GLY A 92 -9.13 -13.80 -27.84
C GLY A 92 -9.63 -13.57 -26.40
N VAL A 93 -10.86 -13.98 -26.11
CA VAL A 93 -11.46 -13.88 -24.77
C VAL A 93 -10.71 -14.74 -23.75
N ALA A 94 -10.40 -16.00 -24.09
CA ALA A 94 -9.66 -16.89 -23.21
C ALA A 94 -8.22 -16.41 -22.93
N ALA A 95 -7.57 -15.74 -23.90
CA ALA A 95 -6.25 -15.15 -23.69
C ALA A 95 -6.30 -13.94 -22.75
N ILE A 96 -7.34 -13.10 -22.85
CA ILE A 96 -7.55 -11.95 -21.96
C ILE A 96 -7.84 -12.41 -20.54
N GLU A 97 -8.74 -13.39 -20.35
CA GLU A 97 -9.04 -13.95 -19.03
C GLU A 97 -7.80 -14.58 -18.37
N ALA A 98 -6.97 -15.29 -19.15
CA ALA A 98 -5.74 -15.88 -18.65
C ALA A 98 -4.70 -14.82 -18.22
N GLU A 99 -4.63 -13.70 -18.95
CA GLU A 99 -3.76 -12.56 -18.62
C GLU A 99 -4.24 -11.83 -17.36
N GLU A 100 -5.54 -11.53 -17.25
CA GLU A 100 -6.12 -10.88 -16.07
C GLU A 100 -5.96 -11.75 -14.81
N GLU A 101 -6.18 -13.05 -14.94
CA GLU A 101 -5.98 -14.01 -13.86
C GLU A 101 -4.49 -14.10 -13.46
N ALA A 102 -3.57 -14.04 -14.43
CA ALA A 102 -2.15 -13.99 -14.15
C ALA A 102 -1.75 -12.67 -13.46
N ALA A 103 -2.33 -11.55 -13.87
CA ALA A 103 -2.11 -10.25 -13.25
C ALA A 103 -2.61 -10.23 -11.80
N ARG A 104 -3.78 -10.83 -11.51
CA ARG A 104 -4.31 -10.94 -10.14
C ARG A 104 -3.39 -11.78 -9.26
N ARG A 105 -2.95 -12.96 -9.73
CA ARG A 105 -1.99 -13.79 -8.99
C ARG A 105 -0.66 -13.08 -8.74
N ALA A 106 -0.15 -12.35 -9.73
CA ALA A 106 1.08 -11.58 -9.59
C ALA A 106 0.93 -10.45 -8.57
N ALA A 107 -0.21 -9.76 -8.55
CA ALA A 107 -0.51 -8.74 -7.54
C ALA A 107 -0.61 -9.33 -6.13
N GLU A 108 -1.29 -10.47 -5.97
CA GLU A 108 -1.38 -11.18 -4.68
C GLU A 108 -0.02 -11.68 -4.19
N GLU A 109 0.83 -12.18 -5.09
CA GLU A 109 2.20 -12.60 -4.74
C GLU A 109 3.09 -11.42 -4.37
N ALA A 110 2.99 -10.30 -5.10
CA ALA A 110 3.70 -9.07 -4.78
C ALA A 110 3.28 -8.53 -3.39
N GLN A 111 1.97 -8.49 -3.10
CA GLN A 111 1.47 -8.06 -1.80
C GLN A 111 1.96 -8.99 -0.67
N ARG A 112 1.96 -10.31 -0.89
CA ARG A 112 2.50 -11.26 0.09
C ARG A 112 4.00 -11.05 0.32
N ALA A 113 4.76 -10.74 -0.72
CA ALA A 113 6.19 -10.45 -0.61
C ALA A 113 6.44 -9.16 0.18
N GLU A 114 5.63 -8.13 -0.03
CA GLU A 114 5.67 -6.88 0.74
C GLU A 114 5.33 -7.13 2.22
N ASP A 115 4.24 -7.84 2.52
CA ASP A 115 3.83 -8.18 3.88
C ASP A 115 4.93 -8.99 4.62
N LEU A 116 5.56 -9.94 3.94
CA LEU A 116 6.70 -10.70 4.48
C LEU A 116 7.91 -9.81 4.74
N ALA A 117 8.21 -8.85 3.86
CA ALA A 117 9.31 -7.91 4.07
C ALA A 117 9.05 -7.01 5.29
N HIS A 118 7.82 -6.52 5.46
CA HIS A 118 7.42 -5.76 6.65
C HIS A 118 7.54 -6.59 7.93
N THR A 119 7.05 -7.84 7.91
CA THR A 119 7.17 -8.78 9.02
C THR A 119 8.63 -8.97 9.44
N GLN A 120 9.51 -9.26 8.47
CA GLN A 120 10.94 -9.46 8.73
C GLN A 120 11.59 -8.20 9.30
N ALA A 121 11.24 -7.02 8.78
CA ALA A 121 11.75 -5.75 9.29
C ALA A 121 11.28 -5.49 10.73
N ALA A 122 10.00 -5.71 11.04
CA ALA A 122 9.45 -5.52 12.38
C ALA A 122 10.10 -6.47 13.41
N LEU A 123 10.28 -7.74 13.06
CA LEU A 123 10.98 -8.71 13.90
C LEU A 123 12.44 -8.33 14.13
N ALA A 124 13.17 -7.96 13.07
CA ALA A 124 14.56 -7.53 13.19
C ALA A 124 14.71 -6.25 14.03
N ASN A 125 13.80 -5.31 13.89
CA ASN A 125 13.74 -4.06 14.66
C ASN A 125 13.52 -4.33 16.15
N ARG A 126 12.59 -5.23 16.47
CA ARG A 126 12.35 -5.70 17.83
C ARG A 126 13.58 -6.39 18.42
N ASP A 127 14.18 -7.33 17.70
CA ASP A 127 15.36 -8.07 18.16
C ASP A 127 16.54 -7.11 18.41
N ALA A 128 16.71 -6.11 17.53
CA ALA A 128 17.71 -5.06 17.71
C ALA A 128 17.43 -4.17 18.93
N GLN A 129 16.16 -3.94 19.28
CA GLN A 129 15.81 -3.21 20.49
C GLN A 129 16.05 -4.06 21.74
N LEU A 130 15.65 -5.33 21.75
CA LEU A 130 15.89 -6.26 22.86
C LEU A 130 17.39 -6.45 23.13
N ALA A 131 18.21 -6.49 22.07
CA ALA A 131 19.67 -6.58 22.22
C ALA A 131 20.30 -5.33 22.86
N ARG A 132 19.62 -4.17 22.80
CA ARG A 132 20.06 -2.92 23.45
C ARG A 132 19.53 -2.78 24.86
N ASP A 133 18.34 -3.32 25.12
CA ASP A 133 17.62 -3.25 26.38
C ASP A 133 16.87 -4.57 26.59
N GLU A 134 17.51 -5.52 27.29
CA GLU A 134 17.02 -6.89 27.49
C GLU A 134 15.66 -6.95 28.24
N GLY A 135 15.14 -5.82 28.73
CA GLY A 135 13.82 -5.69 29.36
C GLY A 135 12.75 -4.99 28.52
N ALA A 136 13.06 -4.51 27.31
CA ALA A 136 12.13 -3.76 26.47
C ALA A 136 10.90 -4.62 26.06
N GLY A 137 9.69 -4.18 26.40
CA GLY A 137 8.44 -4.82 25.96
C GLY A 137 8.17 -6.25 26.46
N LEU A 138 9.08 -6.88 27.24
CA LEU A 138 8.96 -8.27 27.68
C LEU A 138 8.21 -8.44 29.01
N THR A 139 7.89 -7.36 29.71
CA THR A 139 7.27 -7.43 31.05
C THR A 139 5.75 -7.33 30.96
N GLY A 140 5.08 -8.48 30.88
CA GLY A 140 3.63 -8.58 31.08
C GLY A 140 2.76 -8.11 29.90
N LEU A 141 3.33 -7.96 28.71
CA LEU A 141 2.58 -7.79 27.46
C LEU A 141 2.63 -9.09 26.66
N THR A 142 1.52 -9.42 26.00
CA THR A 142 1.52 -10.47 24.98
C THR A 142 2.34 -10.01 23.78
N GLU A 143 3.03 -10.95 23.14
CA GLU A 143 3.76 -10.68 21.91
C GLU A 143 2.79 -10.24 20.80
N VAL A 144 3.20 -9.26 20.01
CA VAL A 144 2.47 -8.84 18.81
C VAL A 144 2.77 -9.86 17.71
N ASP A 145 1.75 -10.48 17.15
CA ASP A 145 1.92 -11.36 16.00
C ASP A 145 2.14 -10.51 14.74
N TRP A 146 3.37 -10.55 14.23
CA TRP A 146 3.74 -9.90 12.97
C TRP A 146 3.62 -10.85 11.79
N ASN A 147 3.47 -12.16 12.01
CA ASN A 147 3.47 -13.19 10.96
C ASN A 147 2.05 -13.43 10.40
N VAL A 148 1.35 -12.34 10.14
CA VAL A 148 -0.01 -12.29 9.56
C VAL A 148 0.00 -11.32 8.38
N SER A 149 -1.04 -11.34 7.55
CA SER A 149 -1.16 -10.32 6.49
C SER A 149 -1.39 -8.93 7.10
N LYS A 150 -1.06 -7.87 6.35
CA LYS A 150 -1.36 -6.49 6.78
C LYS A 150 -2.83 -6.31 7.09
N ALA A 151 -3.72 -6.90 6.28
CA ALA A 151 -5.16 -6.78 6.46
C ALA A 151 -5.63 -7.42 7.77
N GLU A 152 -5.10 -8.60 8.13
CA GLU A 152 -5.41 -9.27 9.40
C GLU A 152 -4.87 -8.49 10.59
N PHE A 153 -3.61 -8.03 10.52
CA PHE A 153 -3.00 -7.20 11.55
C PHE A 153 -3.83 -5.93 11.79
N VAL A 154 -4.09 -5.16 10.72
CA VAL A 154 -4.84 -3.90 10.82
C VAL A 154 -6.26 -4.18 11.33
N GLY A 155 -6.92 -5.23 10.86
CA GLY A 155 -8.25 -5.61 11.32
C GLY A 155 -8.32 -5.92 12.82
N GLU A 156 -7.41 -6.75 13.33
CA GLU A 156 -7.36 -7.09 14.75
C GLU A 156 -7.10 -5.84 15.61
N TRP A 157 -6.03 -5.11 15.28
CA TRP A 157 -5.59 -3.98 16.10
C TRP A 157 -6.53 -2.78 16.01
N THR A 158 -7.23 -2.58 14.89
CA THR A 158 -8.31 -1.58 14.79
C THR A 158 -9.35 -1.80 15.87
N LEU A 159 -9.87 -3.02 16.00
CA LEU A 159 -10.93 -3.34 16.96
C LEU A 159 -10.47 -3.14 18.41
N ARG A 160 -9.26 -3.59 18.74
CA ARG A 160 -8.68 -3.47 20.08
C ARG A 160 -8.44 -2.00 20.45
N ILE A 161 -7.86 -1.23 19.54
CA ILE A 161 -7.56 0.18 19.75
C ILE A 161 -8.85 1.00 19.81
N ASP A 162 -9.82 0.77 18.93
CA ASP A 162 -11.10 1.49 18.96
C ASP A 162 -11.87 1.23 20.25
N ALA A 163 -11.88 -0.02 20.74
CA ALA A 163 -12.46 -0.34 22.04
C ALA A 163 -11.78 0.43 23.18
N TYR A 164 -10.46 0.54 23.15
CA TYR A 164 -9.68 1.29 24.14
C TYR A 164 -9.85 2.82 24.05
N LEU A 165 -10.03 3.36 22.84
CA LEU A 165 -10.20 4.80 22.58
C LEU A 165 -11.67 5.27 22.69
N ALA A 166 -12.61 4.35 22.90
CA ALA A 166 -14.03 4.66 22.94
C ALA A 166 -14.36 5.80 23.91
N GLY A 167 -15.13 6.78 23.42
CA GLY A 167 -15.56 7.94 24.21
C GLY A 167 -14.51 9.04 24.37
N SER A 168 -13.34 8.92 23.74
CA SER A 168 -12.33 9.99 23.70
C SER A 168 -12.32 10.74 22.37
N PRO A 169 -11.63 11.90 22.29
CA PRO A 169 -11.41 12.60 21.01
C PRO A 169 -10.69 11.78 19.93
N LEU A 170 -10.03 10.69 20.31
CA LEU A 170 -9.35 9.75 19.41
C LEU A 170 -10.23 8.53 19.03
N SER A 171 -11.50 8.49 19.45
CA SER A 171 -12.42 7.42 19.08
C SER A 171 -12.57 7.30 17.57
N GLY A 172 -12.48 6.08 17.03
CA GLY A 172 -12.60 5.79 15.60
C GLY A 172 -11.30 5.92 14.80
N TYR A 173 -10.17 6.22 15.45
CA TYR A 173 -8.85 6.27 14.81
C TYR A 173 -8.03 4.97 14.97
N GLY A 174 -8.65 3.87 15.45
CA GLY A 174 -7.97 2.60 15.65
C GLY A 174 -7.28 2.08 14.39
N ALA A 175 -7.95 2.17 13.23
CA ALA A 175 -7.37 1.80 11.94
C ALA A 175 -6.14 2.62 11.58
N THR A 176 -6.18 3.93 11.81
CA THR A 176 -5.03 4.80 11.55
C THR A 176 -3.84 4.42 12.43
N PHE A 177 -4.05 4.16 13.72
CA PHE A 177 -2.98 3.69 14.58
C PHE A 177 -2.40 2.35 14.12
N ALA A 178 -3.27 1.38 13.80
CA ALA A 178 -2.87 0.04 13.39
C ALA A 178 -2.10 0.06 12.05
N GLU A 179 -2.59 0.80 11.05
CA GLU A 179 -1.91 0.96 9.77
C GLU A 179 -0.54 1.61 9.95
N THR A 180 -0.45 2.74 10.67
CA THR A 180 0.86 3.38 10.86
C THR A 180 1.81 2.50 11.67
N ALA A 181 1.30 1.75 12.65
CA ALA A 181 2.09 0.80 13.43
C ALA A 181 2.69 -0.30 12.54
N TRP A 182 1.89 -0.86 11.61
CA TRP A 182 2.35 -1.82 10.61
C TRP A 182 3.47 -1.25 9.74
N GLU A 183 3.24 -0.07 9.15
CA GLU A 183 4.20 0.58 8.26
C GLU A 183 5.54 0.89 8.91
N ASN A 184 5.56 1.05 10.24
CA ASN A 184 6.76 1.43 10.99
C ASN A 184 7.33 0.31 11.87
N GLY A 185 6.69 -0.86 11.89
CA GLY A 185 7.06 -1.97 12.78
C GLY A 185 7.04 -1.59 14.27
N VAL A 186 6.12 -0.69 14.67
CA VAL A 186 5.96 -0.24 16.05
C VAL A 186 4.84 -1.03 16.71
N ASP A 187 4.98 -1.38 17.98
CA ASP A 187 3.92 -2.01 18.76
C ASP A 187 2.64 -1.16 18.70
N PRO A 188 1.54 -1.69 18.16
CA PRO A 188 0.31 -0.93 17.91
C PRO A 188 -0.33 -0.39 19.19
N ARG A 189 0.03 -0.93 20.36
CA ARG A 189 -0.45 -0.46 21.67
C ARG A 189 0.29 0.78 22.15
N PHE A 190 1.52 1.00 21.69
CA PHE A 190 2.44 1.95 22.30
C PHE A 190 1.97 3.40 22.14
N SER A 191 1.68 3.83 20.92
CA SER A 191 1.24 5.21 20.65
C SER A 191 -0.14 5.53 21.25
N PRO A 192 -1.16 4.67 21.16
CA PRO A 192 -2.43 4.86 21.88
C PRO A 192 -2.26 4.90 23.40
N ALA A 193 -1.41 4.06 23.99
CA ALA A 193 -1.13 4.07 25.42
C ALA A 193 -0.51 5.39 25.88
N ILE A 194 0.51 5.89 25.16
CA ILE A 194 1.11 7.20 25.46
C ILE A 194 0.07 8.31 25.39
N SER A 195 -0.83 8.29 24.40
CA SER A 195 -1.88 9.32 24.27
C SER A 195 -2.76 9.42 25.53
N ASN A 196 -2.98 8.29 26.23
CA ASN A 196 -3.66 8.29 27.52
C ASN A 196 -2.81 8.89 28.63
N THR A 197 -1.56 8.43 28.75
CA THR A 197 -0.63 8.92 29.77
C THR A 197 -0.44 10.43 29.69
N GLU A 198 -0.40 10.99 28.48
CA GLU A 198 -0.09 12.41 28.23
C GLU A 198 -1.31 13.33 28.22
N SER A 199 -2.45 12.86 27.73
CA SER A 199 -3.62 13.75 27.52
C SER A 199 -4.97 13.10 27.77
N THR A 200 -5.00 11.92 28.41
CA THR A 200 -6.26 11.16 28.57
C THR A 200 -6.91 10.88 27.21
N LYS A 201 -6.13 10.35 26.25
CA LYS A 201 -6.58 9.97 24.91
C LYS A 201 -7.09 11.16 24.10
N GLY A 202 -6.45 12.31 24.24
CA GLY A 202 -6.75 13.54 23.52
C GLY A 202 -7.73 14.50 24.22
N LEU A 203 -8.24 14.20 25.42
CA LEU A 203 -9.12 15.10 26.16
C LEU A 203 -8.40 16.38 26.64
N ASN A 204 -7.16 16.23 27.12
CA ASN A 204 -6.39 17.29 27.76
C ASN A 204 -5.17 17.67 26.93
N CYS A 205 -5.38 18.04 25.67
CA CYS A 205 -4.29 18.42 24.77
C CYS A 205 -3.78 19.83 25.06
N PHE A 206 -2.47 19.98 25.18
CA PHE A 206 -1.82 21.29 25.26
C PHE A 206 -1.90 22.08 23.94
N ARG A 207 -1.91 21.38 22.80
CA ARG A 207 -2.00 21.95 21.45
C ARG A 207 -3.02 21.19 20.61
N SER A 208 -3.57 21.85 19.58
CA SER A 208 -4.58 21.25 18.70
C SER A 208 -4.06 19.95 18.09
N HIS A 209 -4.85 18.88 18.21
CA HIS A 209 -4.52 17.53 17.77
C HIS A 209 -3.15 17.01 18.23
N ASN A 210 -2.70 17.37 19.45
CA ASN A 210 -1.44 16.86 20.01
C ASN A 210 -1.71 16.09 21.31
N ALA A 211 -2.09 14.81 21.16
CA ALA A 211 -2.44 13.95 22.28
C ALA A 211 -1.24 13.45 23.10
N TRP A 212 -0.01 13.72 22.66
CA TRP A 212 1.21 13.20 23.28
C TRP A 212 2.09 14.30 23.89
N GLY A 213 1.70 15.58 23.77
CA GLY A 213 2.58 16.70 24.14
C GLY A 213 3.89 16.74 23.34
N TRP A 214 3.95 16.01 22.21
CA TRP A 214 5.17 15.73 21.48
C TRP A 214 5.57 16.92 20.60
N MET A 215 6.88 17.15 20.46
CA MET A 215 7.48 18.31 19.77
C MET A 215 7.15 19.69 20.40
N GLY A 216 6.69 19.71 21.66
CA GLY A 216 6.59 20.90 22.50
C GLY A 216 5.48 21.89 22.11
N ASN A 217 5.64 22.60 21.00
CA ASN A 217 4.74 23.69 20.59
C ASN A 217 3.94 23.42 19.31
N THR A 218 4.04 22.21 18.76
CA THR A 218 3.40 21.84 17.51
C THR A 218 1.89 21.65 17.68
N SER A 219 1.12 22.30 16.81
CA SER A 219 -0.29 22.00 16.58
C SER A 219 -0.42 21.32 15.23
N TRP A 220 -1.30 20.33 15.14
CA TRP A 220 -1.54 19.57 13.92
C TRP A 220 -2.91 19.91 13.34
N GLY A 221 -3.05 19.76 12.02
CA GLY A 221 -4.30 20.03 11.31
C GLY A 221 -5.36 18.97 11.55
N SER A 222 -4.96 17.74 11.90
CA SER A 222 -5.88 16.62 12.17
C SER A 222 -5.26 15.55 13.06
N TRP A 223 -6.11 14.69 13.62
CA TRP A 223 -5.66 13.48 14.33
C TRP A 223 -4.86 12.55 13.43
N ASN A 224 -5.31 12.28 12.20
CA ASN A 224 -4.56 11.44 11.25
C ASN A 224 -3.13 11.91 11.05
N GLU A 225 -2.93 13.20 10.83
CA GLU A 225 -1.60 13.80 10.65
C GLU A 225 -0.72 13.56 11.89
N SER A 226 -1.26 13.87 13.08
CA SER A 226 -0.55 13.75 14.34
C SER A 226 -0.23 12.30 14.74
N ILE A 227 -1.15 11.35 14.50
CA ILE A 227 -0.97 9.92 14.73
C ILE A 227 0.16 9.39 13.85
N ASN A 228 0.08 9.71 12.54
CA ASN A 228 1.08 9.30 11.57
C ASN A 228 2.47 9.81 11.97
N ALA A 229 2.57 11.10 12.31
CA ALA A 229 3.83 11.71 12.72
C ALA A 229 4.38 11.09 14.02
N HIS A 230 3.52 10.87 15.02
CA HIS A 230 3.96 10.35 16.32
C HIS A 230 4.49 8.92 16.20
N VAL A 231 3.77 8.01 15.54
CA VAL A 231 4.21 6.62 15.38
C VAL A 231 5.52 6.53 14.57
N GLN A 232 5.64 7.30 13.49
CA GLN A 232 6.91 7.39 12.75
C GLN A 232 8.05 7.96 13.62
N GLY A 233 7.74 8.93 14.48
CA GLY A 233 8.66 9.51 15.43
C GLY A 233 9.20 8.50 16.44
N LEU A 234 8.33 7.60 16.93
CA LEU A 234 8.72 6.50 17.81
C LEU A 234 9.75 5.61 17.13
N ALA A 235 9.45 5.08 15.94
CA ALA A 235 10.37 4.22 15.18
C ALA A 235 11.74 4.89 14.93
N LYS A 236 11.75 6.19 14.60
CA LYS A 236 12.98 6.94 14.30
C LYS A 236 13.82 7.28 15.52
N GLY A 237 13.19 7.51 16.67
CA GLY A 237 13.84 8.20 17.79
C GLY A 237 13.74 7.49 19.14
N TYR A 238 12.72 6.67 19.36
CA TYR A 238 12.36 6.13 20.67
C TYR A 238 12.14 4.61 20.65
N GLY A 239 12.38 3.92 19.53
CA GLY A 239 12.22 2.48 19.43
C GLY A 239 10.81 2.02 19.01
N TYR A 240 10.64 0.71 19.01
CA TYR A 240 9.50 -0.01 18.45
C TYR A 240 8.52 -0.48 19.51
N THR A 241 8.94 -0.59 20.77
CA THR A 241 8.05 -0.85 21.92
C THR A 241 8.55 -0.13 23.17
N ILE A 242 7.75 -0.18 24.25
CA ILE A 242 8.06 0.47 25.51
C ILE A 242 9.33 -0.12 26.15
N SER A 243 10.18 0.74 26.68
CA SER A 243 11.35 0.35 27.47
C SER A 243 11.70 1.45 28.46
N LEU A 244 12.42 1.12 29.53
CA LEU A 244 12.85 2.13 30.51
C LEU A 244 13.81 3.14 29.88
N ALA A 245 14.72 2.70 28.99
CA ALA A 245 15.62 3.60 28.27
C ALA A 245 14.87 4.60 27.39
N ASN A 246 13.84 4.14 26.67
CA ASN A 246 13.05 5.00 25.81
C ASN A 246 12.12 5.94 26.60
N ALA A 247 11.57 5.46 27.72
CA ALA A 247 10.84 6.31 28.67
C ALA A 247 11.75 7.42 29.23
N ASN A 248 13.01 7.10 29.57
CA ASN A 248 13.97 8.10 30.06
C ASN A 248 14.25 9.18 29.01
N LYS A 249 14.29 8.81 27.73
CA LYS A 249 14.41 9.76 26.63
C LYS A 249 13.14 10.59 26.40
N TYR A 250 11.96 9.99 26.57
CA TYR A 250 10.68 10.62 26.29
C TYR A 250 10.24 11.59 27.41
N CYS A 251 10.36 11.17 28.67
CA CYS A 251 9.94 11.94 29.85
C CYS A 251 10.99 11.90 30.98
N PRO A 252 12.18 12.54 30.80
CA PRO A 252 13.35 12.34 31.68
C PRO A 252 13.15 12.59 33.19
N PRO A 253 12.37 13.59 33.65
CA PRO A 253 12.25 13.86 35.09
C PRO A 253 11.44 12.81 35.85
N THR A 254 10.55 12.07 35.18
CA THR A 254 9.54 11.19 35.80
C THR A 254 9.36 9.88 35.03
N TYR A 255 10.41 9.44 34.34
CA TYR A 255 10.33 8.37 33.34
C TYR A 255 9.88 7.02 33.88
N GLU A 256 10.19 6.67 35.14
CA GLU A 256 9.80 5.39 35.72
C GLU A 256 8.29 5.31 35.99
N ASP A 257 7.72 6.38 36.53
CA ASP A 257 6.27 6.50 36.75
C ASP A 257 5.53 6.57 35.39
N TRP A 258 6.07 7.33 34.44
CA TRP A 258 5.55 7.37 33.08
C TRP A 258 5.59 6.00 32.39
N TYR A 259 6.69 5.27 32.56
CA TYR A 259 6.86 3.91 32.03
C TYR A 259 5.81 2.98 32.61
N ALA A 260 5.66 2.96 33.94
CA ALA A 260 4.69 2.10 34.62
C ALA A 260 3.25 2.40 34.18
N LYS A 261 2.87 3.68 34.09
CA LYS A 261 1.54 4.10 33.62
C LYS A 261 1.29 3.70 32.17
N THR A 262 2.26 3.95 31.29
CA THR A 262 2.12 3.64 29.86
C THR A 262 2.08 2.13 29.64
N LEU A 263 2.90 1.34 30.34
CA LEU A 263 2.85 -0.11 30.31
C LEU A 263 1.49 -0.63 30.77
N ALA A 264 0.95 -0.11 31.88
CA ALA A 264 -0.38 -0.47 32.35
C ALA A 264 -1.48 -0.14 31.33
N GLN A 265 -1.35 0.95 30.59
CA GLN A 265 -2.28 1.26 29.49
C GLN A 265 -2.12 0.32 28.29
N MET A 266 -0.89 -0.07 27.93
CA MET A 266 -0.66 -1.05 26.87
C MET A 266 -1.29 -2.41 27.19
N GLN A 267 -1.36 -2.80 28.47
CA GLN A 267 -2.01 -4.05 28.92
C GLN A 267 -3.54 -4.03 28.77
N LEU A 268 -4.15 -2.86 28.62
CA LEU A 268 -5.60 -2.72 28.43
C LEU A 268 -6.03 -2.80 26.95
N ILE A 269 -5.07 -2.82 26.02
CA ILE A 269 -5.28 -2.89 24.57
C ILE A 269 -5.00 -4.31 24.10
#